data_AF-A0A8B9GG04-F1
#
_entry.id   AF-A0A8B9GG04-F1
#
_cell.length_a   1.000
_cell.length_b   1.000
_cell.length_c   1.000
_cell.angle_alpha   90.00
_cell.angle_beta   90.00
_cell.angle_gamma   90.00
#
_symmetry.space_group_name_H-M   'P 1'
#
loop_
_entity.id
_entity.type
_entity.pdbx_description
1 polymer ?
#
loop_
_entity_poly.entity_id
_entity_poly.type
_entity_poly.pdbx_seq_one_letter_code
_entity_poly.pdbx_strand_id
1 'polypeptide(L)'
;MWMGPALVSPQWQGWGWLWCTGMPPVPNYKLSMSVPEWLQAIQTYMKMLQYNHTGTQFFEIRKTRPLSGLMETAKEMTRESLPIKCLEAVILGIYLTNGQPSVERFPISFKTHFSGNYFHHVVLGIYCNGRYGSLGMSRRSDLMDKPLTYRTLSDLIFEFEDSYKKYLHSVKKVKIGLYVPHEPHSFQPIEWKQLVLNVSKMMRTEVRKELEKFARDMRMKILKPSSAHSPMKDRSRGKSLSPRRRQASPQRRPGEEKLCGDLRAASSV
;
A
#
# COMPACT_ATOMS: atom_id res chain seq x y z
N MET A 1 -20.41 11.50 4.07
CA MET A 1 -20.84 10.13 3.70
C MET A 1 -22.00 10.12 2.70
N TRP A 2 -23.00 11.03 2.81
CA TRP A 2 -24.14 11.09 1.87
C TRP A 2 -24.06 12.16 0.77
N MET A 3 -23.02 13.01 0.74
CA MET A 3 -22.95 14.08 -0.27
C MET A 3 -22.30 13.68 -1.61
N GLY A 4 -21.50 12.62 -1.65
CA GLY A 4 -20.88 12.12 -2.90
C GLY A 4 -21.82 11.30 -3.82
N PRO A 5 -22.70 10.42 -3.28
CA PRO A 5 -23.57 9.59 -4.11
C PRO A 5 -24.71 10.33 -4.81
N ALA A 6 -25.11 11.50 -4.30
CA ALA A 6 -26.28 12.25 -4.79
C ALA A 6 -26.10 12.80 -6.23
N LEU A 7 -24.87 12.88 -6.74
CA LEU A 7 -24.60 13.33 -8.12
C LEU A 7 -24.62 12.19 -9.16
N VAL A 8 -24.78 10.92 -8.73
CA VAL A 8 -24.63 9.75 -9.63
C VAL A 8 -25.90 8.90 -9.77
N SER A 9 -26.92 9.05 -8.91
CA SER A 9 -28.22 8.38 -9.12
C SER A 9 -29.34 9.00 -8.26
N PRO A 10 -30.54 9.29 -8.80
CA PRO A 10 -31.64 9.92 -8.06
C PRO A 10 -32.57 8.94 -7.32
N GLN A 11 -32.20 7.68 -7.10
CA GLN A 11 -33.11 6.69 -6.51
C GLN A 11 -32.51 5.94 -5.33
N TRP A 12 -32.45 6.61 -4.18
CA TRP A 12 -32.24 5.95 -2.88
C TRP A 12 -33.28 6.44 -1.88
N GLN A 13 -34.52 6.02 -2.06
CA GLN A 13 -35.51 5.97 -0.99
C GLN A 13 -36.23 4.61 -1.05
N GLY A 14 -36.12 3.86 0.05
CA GLY A 14 -37.04 2.78 0.40
C GLY A 14 -36.77 1.40 -0.21
N TRP A 15 -35.87 0.62 0.40
CA TRP A 15 -35.96 -0.85 0.38
C TRP A 15 -35.50 -1.43 1.71
N GLY A 16 -36.48 -1.74 2.56
CA GLY A 16 -36.33 -2.47 3.83
C GLY A 16 -36.15 -3.98 3.61
N TRP A 17 -35.06 -4.35 2.93
CA TRP A 17 -34.53 -5.72 2.88
C TRP A 17 -33.00 -5.62 2.85
N LEU A 18 -32.40 -5.24 3.97
CA LEU A 18 -30.97 -5.45 4.15
C LEU A 18 -30.75 -6.95 4.14
N TRP A 19 -30.19 -7.46 3.04
CA TRP A 19 -29.63 -8.80 2.97
C TRP A 19 -28.68 -8.94 4.16
N CYS A 20 -29.04 -9.75 5.15
CA CYS A 20 -28.08 -10.28 6.10
C CYS A 20 -27.15 -11.22 5.31
N THR A 21 -26.26 -10.66 4.50
CA THR A 21 -25.10 -11.39 4.02
C THR A 21 -24.28 -11.67 5.26
N GLY A 22 -24.44 -12.87 5.83
CA GLY A 22 -23.65 -13.30 6.98
C GLY A 22 -22.17 -13.04 6.71
N MET A 23 -21.47 -12.55 7.72
CA MET A 23 -20.05 -12.22 7.64
C MET A 23 -19.29 -13.37 6.95
N PRO A 24 -18.63 -13.13 5.80
CA PRO A 24 -17.98 -14.20 5.05
C PRO A 24 -16.93 -14.86 5.94
N PRO A 25 -16.88 -16.20 6.02
CA PRO A 25 -15.89 -16.88 6.83
C PRO A 25 -14.51 -16.63 6.24
N VAL A 26 -13.57 -16.18 7.08
CA VAL A 26 -12.18 -16.00 6.69
C VAL A 26 -11.62 -17.37 6.31
N PRO A 27 -11.06 -17.55 5.10
CA PRO A 27 -10.53 -18.83 4.69
C PRO A 27 -9.36 -19.20 5.62
N ASN A 28 -9.23 -20.50 5.93
CA ASN A 28 -8.11 -21.04 6.70
C ASN A 28 -7.46 -22.18 5.91
N TYR A 29 -6.12 -22.15 5.81
CA TYR A 29 -5.39 -23.14 5.06
C TYR A 29 -5.47 -24.50 5.75
N LYS A 30 -5.81 -25.55 5.00
CA LYS A 30 -5.81 -26.93 5.47
C LYS A 30 -4.72 -27.69 4.75
N LEU A 31 -4.00 -28.57 5.44
CA LEU A 31 -2.93 -29.39 4.84
C LEU A 31 -3.43 -30.28 3.68
N SER A 32 -4.72 -30.61 3.67
CA SER A 32 -5.37 -31.35 2.58
C SER A 32 -5.59 -30.52 1.31
N MET A 33 -5.44 -29.19 1.37
CA MET A 33 -5.68 -28.30 0.24
C MET A 33 -4.38 -28.02 -0.51
N SER A 34 -4.46 -28.06 -1.83
CA SER A 34 -3.38 -27.59 -2.70
C SER A 34 -3.25 -26.06 -2.65
N VAL A 35 -2.06 -25.53 -2.99
CA VAL A 35 -1.84 -24.08 -3.06
C VAL A 35 -2.79 -23.39 -4.05
N PRO A 36 -3.06 -23.92 -5.27
CA PRO A 36 -4.03 -23.31 -6.18
C PRO A 36 -5.45 -23.23 -5.59
N GLU A 37 -5.94 -24.29 -4.94
CA GLU A 37 -7.26 -24.29 -4.28
C GLU A 37 -7.30 -23.28 -3.14
N TRP A 38 -6.19 -23.14 -2.40
CA TRP A 38 -6.06 -22.15 -1.34
C TRP A 38 -6.13 -20.71 -1.88
N LEU A 39 -5.39 -20.40 -2.94
CA LEU A 39 -5.44 -19.09 -3.59
C LEU A 39 -6.85 -18.80 -4.15
N GLN A 40 -7.54 -19.82 -4.68
CA GLN A 40 -8.92 -19.69 -5.14
C GLN A 40 -9.89 -19.40 -3.98
N ALA A 41 -9.72 -20.04 -2.82
CA ALA A 41 -10.52 -19.76 -1.63
C ALA A 41 -10.32 -18.31 -1.15
N ILE A 42 -9.07 -17.84 -1.11
CA ILE A 42 -8.74 -16.43 -0.80
C ILE A 42 -9.40 -15.48 -1.78
N GLN A 43 -9.29 -15.75 -3.08
CA GLN A 43 -9.88 -14.88 -4.09
C GLN A 43 -11.42 -14.87 -4.02
N THR A 44 -12.03 -16.01 -3.73
CA THR A 44 -13.48 -16.12 -3.49
C THR A 44 -13.90 -15.28 -2.29
N TYR A 45 -13.16 -15.34 -1.19
CA TYR A 45 -13.38 -14.50 -0.01
C TYR A 45 -13.32 -13.00 -0.36
N MET A 46 -12.30 -12.55 -1.12
CA MET A 46 -12.23 -11.15 -1.59
C MET A 46 -13.42 -10.76 -2.47
N LYS A 47 -13.89 -11.67 -3.33
CA LYS A 47 -15.07 -11.45 -4.19
C LYS A 47 -16.35 -11.33 -3.35
N MET A 48 -16.48 -12.07 -2.26
CA MET A 48 -17.61 -11.95 -1.32
C MET A 48 -17.66 -10.60 -0.61
N LEU A 49 -16.51 -9.97 -0.33
CA LEU A 49 -16.45 -8.60 0.19
C LEU A 49 -16.95 -7.56 -0.82
N GLN A 50 -16.97 -7.89 -2.11
CA GLN A 50 -17.37 -7.04 -3.22
C GLN A 50 -16.39 -5.88 -3.52
N TYR A 51 -16.42 -5.42 -4.78
CA TYR A 51 -15.66 -4.23 -5.18
C TYR A 51 -16.38 -2.97 -4.68
N ASN A 52 -15.65 -2.06 -4.06
CA ASN A 52 -16.23 -0.82 -3.54
C ASN A 52 -16.53 0.21 -4.66
N HIS A 53 -17.83 0.37 -4.96
CA HIS A 53 -18.37 1.34 -5.92
C HIS A 53 -18.92 2.63 -5.27
N THR A 54 -18.89 2.75 -3.93
CA THR A 54 -19.56 3.85 -3.21
C THR A 54 -18.87 5.22 -3.32
N GLY A 55 -17.65 5.26 -3.84
CA GLY A 55 -16.82 6.45 -3.89
C GLY A 55 -16.08 6.78 -2.60
N THR A 56 -16.49 6.21 -1.46
CA THR A 56 -15.82 6.40 -0.15
C THR A 56 -14.90 5.21 0.13
N GLN A 57 -13.65 5.48 0.54
CA GLN A 57 -12.72 4.44 0.96
C GLN A 57 -12.91 4.18 2.46
N PHE A 58 -13.17 2.92 2.84
CA PHE A 58 -13.45 2.54 4.23
C PHE A 58 -12.17 2.31 5.03
N PHE A 59 -11.12 1.76 4.40
CA PHE A 59 -9.85 1.46 5.06
C PHE A 59 -8.73 2.32 4.48
N GLU A 60 -8.11 3.17 5.30
CA GLU A 60 -6.98 3.99 4.85
C GLU A 60 -5.70 3.16 4.71
N ILE A 61 -5.18 3.04 3.48
CA ILE A 61 -3.91 2.35 3.22
C ILE A 61 -2.81 3.34 2.85
N ARG A 62 -1.89 3.56 3.79
CA ARG A 62 -0.66 4.32 3.58
C ARG A 62 0.46 3.40 3.10
N LYS A 63 0.88 3.53 1.84
CA LYS A 63 1.91 2.66 1.21
C LYS A 63 3.28 2.69 1.89
N THR A 64 3.58 3.74 2.67
CA THR A 64 4.82 3.90 3.43
C THR A 64 4.76 3.30 4.83
N ARG A 65 3.58 2.85 5.28
CA ARG A 65 3.41 2.23 6.59
C ARG A 65 4.21 0.92 6.64
N PRO A 66 4.82 0.58 7.78
CA PRO A 66 5.42 -0.73 8.01
C PRO A 66 4.45 -1.87 7.73
N LEU A 67 4.97 -3.05 7.37
CA LEU A 67 4.15 -4.23 7.08
C LEU A 67 3.24 -4.59 8.26
N SER A 68 3.75 -4.56 9.50
CA SER A 68 2.95 -4.79 10.71
C SER A 68 1.68 -3.94 10.74
N GLY A 69 1.82 -2.62 10.68
CA GLY A 69 0.65 -1.73 10.66
C GLY A 69 -0.33 -1.98 9.51
N LEU A 70 0.13 -2.52 8.36
CA LEU A 70 -0.76 -2.92 7.26
C LEU A 70 -1.49 -4.25 7.55
N MET A 71 -0.87 -5.17 8.28
CA MET A 71 -1.51 -6.42 8.73
C MET A 71 -2.62 -6.15 9.74
N GLU A 72 -2.46 -5.15 10.60
CA GLU A 72 -3.50 -4.70 11.53
C GLU A 72 -4.73 -4.21 10.75
N THR A 73 -4.52 -3.41 9.71
CA THR A 73 -5.62 -2.95 8.84
C THR A 73 -6.23 -4.12 8.06
N ALA A 74 -5.45 -5.11 7.61
CA ALA A 74 -6.01 -6.32 6.99
C ALA A 74 -6.90 -7.11 7.96
N LYS A 75 -6.47 -7.22 9.22
CA LYS A 75 -7.25 -7.86 10.29
C LYS A 75 -8.56 -7.11 10.53
N GLU A 76 -8.55 -5.78 10.51
CA GLU A 76 -9.78 -4.96 10.55
C GLU A 76 -10.69 -5.25 9.35
N MET A 77 -10.16 -5.33 8.12
CA MET A 77 -10.96 -5.69 6.93
C MET A 77 -11.71 -7.01 7.12
N THR A 78 -11.05 -8.01 7.71
CA THR A 78 -11.70 -9.31 7.95
C THR A 78 -12.80 -9.28 9.01
N ARG A 79 -12.72 -8.35 9.97
CA ARG A 79 -13.70 -8.20 11.04
C ARG A 79 -14.91 -7.40 10.59
N GLU A 80 -14.67 -6.29 9.90
CA GLU A 80 -15.74 -5.38 9.44
C GLU A 80 -16.41 -5.87 8.16
N SER A 81 -15.71 -6.69 7.35
CA SER A 81 -16.23 -7.30 6.12
C SER A 81 -16.87 -6.31 5.14
N LEU A 82 -16.29 -5.11 5.02
CA LEU A 82 -16.76 -4.06 4.12
C LEU A 82 -16.17 -4.19 2.70
N PRO A 83 -16.82 -3.63 1.67
CA PRO A 83 -16.29 -3.61 0.31
C PRO A 83 -14.92 -2.97 0.16
N ILE A 84 -14.08 -3.58 -0.68
CA ILE A 84 -12.68 -3.19 -0.86
C ILE A 84 -12.35 -2.83 -2.32
N LYS A 85 -11.25 -2.09 -2.53
CA LYS A 85 -10.67 -1.78 -3.83
C LYS A 85 -9.36 -2.53 -4.04
N CYS A 86 -8.72 -2.30 -5.19
CA CYS A 86 -7.49 -2.97 -5.60
C CYS A 86 -6.35 -2.90 -4.57
N LEU A 87 -6.11 -1.75 -3.93
CA LEU A 87 -5.02 -1.61 -2.97
C LEU A 87 -5.30 -2.37 -1.66
N GLU A 88 -6.52 -2.30 -1.15
CA GLU A 88 -6.96 -3.03 0.05
C GLU A 88 -6.87 -4.54 -0.19
N ALA A 89 -7.29 -5.01 -1.36
CA ALA A 89 -7.19 -6.42 -1.75
C ALA A 89 -5.74 -6.94 -1.79
N VAL A 90 -4.77 -6.12 -2.19
CA VAL A 90 -3.35 -6.50 -2.14
C VAL A 90 -2.89 -6.70 -0.70
N ILE A 91 -3.25 -5.79 0.21
CA ILE A 91 -2.89 -5.90 1.62
C ILE A 91 -3.55 -7.11 2.28
N LEU A 92 -4.84 -7.32 2.00
CA LEU A 92 -5.59 -8.48 2.46
C LEU A 92 -5.01 -9.79 1.90
N GLY A 93 -4.61 -9.80 0.62
CA GLY A 93 -3.98 -10.96 -0.01
C GLY A 93 -2.67 -11.34 0.66
N ILE A 94 -1.83 -10.36 1.00
CA ILE A 94 -0.60 -10.57 1.78
C ILE A 94 -0.95 -11.19 3.13
N TYR A 95 -1.91 -10.62 3.85
CA TYR A 95 -2.32 -11.10 5.16
C TYR A 95 -2.80 -12.56 5.12
N LEU A 96 -3.70 -12.91 4.19
CA LEU A 96 -4.28 -14.25 4.08
C LEU A 96 -3.31 -15.31 3.56
N THR A 97 -2.19 -14.90 2.95
CA THR A 97 -1.15 -15.82 2.48
C THR A 97 0.09 -15.85 3.39
N ASN A 98 0.09 -15.08 4.49
CA ASN A 98 1.07 -15.28 5.55
C ASN A 98 0.92 -16.70 6.12
N GLY A 99 2.05 -17.34 6.45
CA GLY A 99 2.07 -18.73 6.93
C GLY A 99 2.25 -19.79 5.84
N GLN A 100 2.20 -19.44 4.55
CA GLN A 100 2.55 -20.36 3.46
C GLN A 100 3.88 -19.95 2.79
N PRO A 101 5.04 -20.44 3.27
CA PRO A 101 6.36 -20.00 2.79
C PRO A 101 6.67 -20.44 1.35
N SER A 102 5.91 -21.36 0.78
CA SER A 102 6.04 -21.76 -0.63
C SER A 102 5.43 -20.74 -1.61
N VAL A 103 4.71 -19.73 -1.12
CA VAL A 103 3.99 -18.73 -1.91
C VAL A 103 4.67 -17.38 -1.78
N GLU A 104 5.52 -17.06 -2.74
CA GLU A 104 6.17 -15.75 -2.82
C GLU A 104 5.19 -14.71 -3.39
N ARG A 105 5.19 -13.50 -2.82
CA ARG A 105 4.15 -12.49 -3.08
C ARG A 105 4.78 -11.14 -3.35
N PHE A 106 4.36 -10.44 -4.39
CA PHE A 106 4.95 -9.16 -4.78
C PHE A 106 3.91 -8.27 -5.47
N PRO A 107 3.88 -6.95 -5.21
CA PRO A 107 2.88 -6.08 -5.82
C PRO A 107 3.23 -5.81 -7.29
N ILE A 108 2.21 -5.83 -8.16
CA ILE A 108 2.31 -5.44 -9.56
C ILE A 108 1.37 -4.26 -9.78
N SER A 109 1.92 -3.10 -10.13
CA SER A 109 1.14 -1.87 -10.40
C SER A 109 1.12 -1.52 -11.87
N PHE A 110 -0.05 -1.18 -12.38
CA PHE A 110 -0.27 -0.71 -13.75
C PHE A 110 -0.66 0.76 -13.74
N LYS A 111 -0.01 1.55 -14.60
CA LYS A 111 -0.47 2.88 -15.01
C LYS A 111 -0.96 2.76 -16.45
N THR A 112 -2.24 2.99 -16.67
CA THR A 112 -2.87 2.92 -18.00
C THR A 112 -3.44 4.27 -18.40
N HIS A 113 -3.73 4.42 -19.70
CA HIS A 113 -4.33 5.62 -20.27
C HIS A 113 -5.56 5.23 -21.10
N PHE A 114 -6.66 5.95 -20.90
CA PHE A 114 -7.91 5.80 -21.63
C PHE A 114 -8.64 7.14 -21.66
N SER A 115 -9.15 7.55 -22.83
CA SER A 115 -9.92 8.79 -23.02
C SER A 115 -9.32 10.03 -22.33
N GLY A 116 -8.03 10.30 -22.59
CA GLY A 116 -7.30 11.45 -22.05
C GLY A 116 -6.91 11.35 -20.56
N ASN A 117 -7.33 10.30 -19.86
CA ASN A 117 -7.15 10.14 -18.42
C ASN A 117 -6.18 9.01 -18.09
N TYR A 118 -5.44 9.19 -16.98
CA TYR A 118 -4.58 8.16 -16.44
C TYR A 118 -5.25 7.41 -15.30
N PHE A 119 -5.12 6.09 -15.31
CA PHE A 119 -5.68 5.20 -14.30
C PHE A 119 -4.56 4.39 -13.63
N HIS A 120 -4.77 4.11 -12.35
CA HIS A 120 -3.85 3.35 -11.52
C HIS A 120 -4.55 2.11 -10.99
N HIS A 121 -3.88 0.97 -11.11
CA HIS A 121 -4.39 -0.30 -10.66
C HIS A 121 -3.25 -1.15 -10.09
N VAL A 122 -3.54 -2.03 -9.14
CA VAL A 122 -2.54 -2.88 -8.50
C VAL A 122 -3.14 -4.25 -8.20
N VAL A 123 -2.35 -5.30 -8.38
CA VAL A 123 -2.66 -6.68 -8.01
C VAL A 123 -1.49 -7.26 -7.21
N LEU A 124 -1.74 -8.36 -6.51
CA LEU A 124 -0.71 -9.12 -5.82
C LEU A 124 -0.26 -10.24 -6.75
N GLY A 125 0.94 -10.09 -7.33
CA GLY A 125 1.60 -11.16 -8.06
C GLY A 125 2.01 -12.29 -7.11
N ILE A 126 1.78 -13.52 -7.55
CA ILE A 126 2.09 -14.74 -6.81
C ILE A 126 3.09 -15.55 -7.62
N TYR A 127 4.11 -16.08 -6.95
CA TYR A 127 5.04 -17.06 -7.49
C TYR A 127 5.09 -18.27 -6.58
N CYS A 128 4.84 -19.46 -7.13
CA CYS A 128 4.93 -20.72 -6.40
C CYS A 128 5.24 -21.85 -7.40
N ASN A 129 6.18 -22.73 -7.02
CA ASN A 129 6.56 -23.92 -7.81
C ASN A 129 6.86 -23.62 -9.29
N GLY A 130 7.60 -22.54 -9.58
CA GLY A 130 7.98 -22.20 -10.95
C GLY A 130 6.86 -21.58 -11.79
N ARG A 131 5.70 -21.30 -11.20
CA ARG A 131 4.55 -20.69 -11.88
C ARG A 131 4.18 -19.35 -11.27
N TYR A 132 3.66 -18.48 -12.11
CA TYR A 132 3.16 -17.16 -11.76
C TYR A 132 1.64 -17.12 -11.82
N GLY A 133 1.04 -16.27 -11.02
CA GLY A 133 -0.40 -15.97 -10.98
C GLY A 133 -0.63 -14.65 -10.24
N SER A 134 -1.89 -14.34 -9.93
CA SER A 134 -2.22 -13.15 -9.15
C SER A 134 -3.48 -13.29 -8.31
N LEU A 135 -3.54 -12.50 -7.25
CA LEU A 135 -4.75 -12.19 -6.48
C LEU A 135 -5.05 -10.70 -6.60
N GLY A 136 -6.32 -10.31 -6.47
CA GLY A 136 -6.67 -8.89 -6.42
C GLY A 136 -8.15 -8.62 -6.53
N MET A 137 -8.50 -7.33 -6.60
CA MET A 137 -9.86 -6.87 -6.84
C MET A 137 -9.86 -5.78 -7.90
N SER A 138 -10.78 -5.90 -8.86
CA SER A 138 -10.97 -4.95 -9.94
C SER A 138 -12.44 -4.89 -10.32
N ARG A 139 -12.82 -3.80 -10.99
CA ARG A 139 -14.16 -3.66 -11.61
C ARG A 139 -14.34 -4.61 -12.80
N ARG A 140 -13.24 -5.16 -13.32
CA ARG A 140 -13.21 -6.10 -14.46
C ARG A 140 -12.61 -7.41 -14.01
N SER A 141 -13.23 -8.53 -14.39
CA SER A 141 -12.87 -9.84 -13.88
C SER A 141 -11.54 -10.38 -14.40
N ASP A 142 -11.16 -10.01 -15.61
CA ASP A 142 -9.88 -10.37 -16.23
C ASP A 142 -8.72 -9.43 -15.83
N LEU A 143 -8.99 -8.46 -14.95
CA LEU A 143 -7.99 -7.55 -14.37
C LEU A 143 -7.80 -7.79 -12.87
N MET A 144 -8.03 -9.00 -12.35
CA MET A 144 -7.79 -9.32 -10.93
C MET A 144 -7.02 -10.64 -10.74
N ASP A 145 -7.70 -11.75 -10.48
CA ASP A 145 -7.07 -13.06 -10.35
C ASP A 145 -6.62 -13.64 -11.68
N LYS A 146 -5.45 -14.25 -11.66
CA LYS A 146 -4.91 -15.07 -12.74
C LYS A 146 -4.44 -16.38 -12.12
N PRO A 147 -4.83 -17.54 -12.69
CA PRO A 147 -4.47 -18.84 -12.12
C PRO A 147 -2.96 -19.03 -12.14
N LEU A 148 -2.45 -19.91 -11.27
CA LEU A 148 -1.03 -20.20 -11.11
C LEU A 148 -0.48 -21.10 -12.24
N THR A 149 -0.63 -20.65 -13.49
CA THR A 149 -0.31 -21.44 -14.69
C THR A 149 0.77 -20.80 -15.58
N TYR A 150 1.06 -19.50 -15.40
CA TYR A 150 2.01 -18.77 -16.24
C TYR A 150 3.44 -19.22 -15.93
N ARG A 151 4.22 -19.58 -16.95
CA ARG A 151 5.60 -20.09 -16.76
C ARG A 151 6.61 -18.98 -16.48
N THR A 152 6.31 -17.78 -16.96
CA THR A 152 7.20 -16.63 -16.87
C THR A 152 6.45 -15.41 -16.34
N LEU A 153 7.20 -14.46 -15.77
CA LEU A 153 6.61 -13.20 -15.30
C LEU A 153 6.09 -12.38 -16.48
N SER A 154 6.81 -12.40 -17.60
CA SER A 154 6.38 -11.71 -18.82
C SER A 154 5.05 -12.23 -19.36
N ASP A 155 4.79 -13.54 -19.36
CA ASP A 155 3.50 -14.09 -19.80
C ASP A 155 2.34 -13.56 -18.93
N LEU A 156 2.51 -13.50 -17.60
CA LEU A 156 1.50 -12.94 -16.70
C LEU A 156 1.26 -11.45 -16.99
N ILE A 157 2.32 -10.65 -17.14
CA ILE A 157 2.20 -9.20 -17.39
C ILE A 157 1.54 -8.93 -18.74
N PHE A 158 1.89 -9.72 -19.77
CA PHE A 158 1.30 -9.59 -21.09
C PHE A 158 -0.17 -9.98 -21.13
N GLU A 159 -0.58 -10.99 -20.36
CA GLU A 159 -2.00 -11.33 -20.20
C GLU A 159 -2.81 -10.16 -19.58
N PHE A 160 -2.25 -9.44 -18.61
CA PHE A 160 -2.87 -8.21 -18.09
C PHE A 160 -2.93 -7.11 -19.15
N GLU A 161 -1.85 -6.92 -19.92
CA GLU A 161 -1.82 -5.95 -21.02
C GLU A 161 -2.92 -6.24 -22.06
N ASP A 162 -3.07 -7.50 -22.45
CA ASP A 162 -4.09 -7.92 -23.41
C ASP A 162 -5.51 -7.81 -22.83
N SER A 163 -5.68 -8.07 -21.53
CA SER A 163 -6.95 -7.80 -20.81
C SER A 163 -7.30 -6.31 -20.79
N TYR A 164 -6.32 -5.41 -20.60
CA TYR A 164 -6.54 -3.96 -20.67
C TYR A 164 -6.98 -3.49 -22.07
N LYS A 165 -6.42 -4.08 -23.13
CA LYS A 165 -6.78 -3.73 -24.52
C LYS A 165 -8.26 -3.95 -24.81
N LYS A 166 -8.89 -4.98 -24.22
CA LYS A 166 -10.34 -5.24 -24.34
C LYS A 166 -11.21 -4.08 -23.86
N TYR A 167 -10.68 -3.25 -22.96
CA TYR A 167 -11.33 -2.06 -22.43
C TYR A 167 -10.74 -0.76 -22.98
N LEU A 168 -10.01 -0.82 -24.10
CA LEU A 168 -9.39 0.31 -24.78
C LEU A 168 -8.34 1.06 -23.94
N HIS A 169 -7.86 0.44 -22.87
CA HIS A 169 -6.77 1.00 -22.08
C HIS A 169 -5.42 0.68 -22.73
N SER A 170 -4.58 1.70 -22.88
CA SER A 170 -3.15 1.53 -23.22
C SER A 170 -2.34 1.47 -21.93
N VAL A 171 -1.62 0.37 -21.69
CA VAL A 171 -0.68 0.29 -20.58
C VAL A 171 0.51 1.20 -20.88
N LYS A 172 0.83 2.11 -19.95
CA LYS A 172 1.94 3.07 -20.10
C LYS A 172 3.12 2.70 -19.23
N LYS A 173 2.88 2.29 -18.00
CA LYS A 173 3.92 1.83 -17.09
C LYS A 173 3.49 0.59 -16.31
N VAL A 174 4.45 -0.31 -16.09
CA VAL A 174 4.33 -1.44 -15.18
C VAL A 174 5.37 -1.25 -14.08
N LYS A 175 4.97 -1.41 -12.82
CA LYS A 175 5.88 -1.39 -11.67
C LYS A 175 5.78 -2.70 -10.93
N ILE A 176 6.92 -3.29 -10.58
CA ILE A 176 6.98 -4.56 -9.86
C ILE A 176 7.77 -4.35 -8.58
N GLY A 177 7.18 -4.77 -7.47
CA GLY A 177 7.81 -4.74 -6.15
C GLY A 177 8.72 -5.93 -5.88
N LEU A 178 9.33 -5.92 -4.70
CA LEU A 178 10.04 -7.09 -4.17
C LEU A 178 9.08 -8.09 -3.52
N TYR A 179 9.61 -9.27 -3.20
CA TYR A 179 8.88 -10.21 -2.35
C TYR A 179 8.57 -9.59 -0.98
N VAL A 180 7.32 -9.74 -0.56
CA VAL A 180 6.84 -9.30 0.74
C VAL A 180 7.22 -10.37 1.77
N PRO A 181 7.93 -10.01 2.86
CA PRO A 181 8.26 -10.95 3.93
C PRO A 181 7.02 -11.65 4.50
N HIS A 182 7.16 -12.92 4.88
CA HIS A 182 6.09 -13.69 5.51
C HIS A 182 5.87 -13.35 6.98
N GLU A 183 6.85 -12.72 7.63
CA GLU A 183 6.76 -12.29 9.03
C GLU A 183 5.85 -11.06 9.14
N PRO A 184 4.64 -11.18 9.71
CA PRO A 184 3.70 -10.06 9.80
C PRO A 184 4.22 -8.91 10.67
N HIS A 185 5.09 -9.17 11.66
CA HIS A 185 5.62 -8.13 12.55
C HIS A 185 6.81 -7.36 11.96
N SER A 186 7.12 -7.54 10.68
CA SER A 186 8.18 -6.79 10.02
C SER A 186 7.92 -5.28 10.05
N PHE A 187 8.92 -4.51 10.48
CA PHE A 187 8.89 -3.06 10.44
C PHE A 187 9.26 -2.49 9.06
N GLN A 188 9.59 -3.36 8.09
CA GLN A 188 9.93 -2.92 6.74
C GLN A 188 8.66 -2.54 5.97
N PRO A 189 8.66 -1.42 5.23
CA PRO A 189 7.57 -1.11 4.31
C PRO A 189 7.62 -2.06 3.11
N ILE A 190 6.48 -2.23 2.44
CA ILE A 190 6.42 -2.96 1.17
C ILE A 190 7.19 -2.16 0.10
N GLU A 191 8.12 -2.81 -0.60
CA GLU A 191 8.78 -2.21 -1.77
C GLU A 191 7.85 -2.35 -2.99
N TRP A 192 7.24 -1.24 -3.40
CA TRP A 192 6.20 -1.23 -4.44
C TRP A 192 6.73 -1.05 -5.86
N LYS A 193 7.98 -0.60 -6.02
CA LYS A 193 8.47 -0.06 -7.29
C LYS A 193 9.97 -0.30 -7.50
N GLN A 194 10.42 -1.52 -7.25
CA GLN A 194 11.81 -1.90 -7.50
C GLN A 194 12.13 -1.92 -9.00
N LEU A 195 11.25 -2.52 -9.81
CA LEU A 195 11.30 -2.42 -11.28
C LEU A 195 10.24 -1.44 -11.75
N VAL A 196 10.60 -0.55 -12.68
CA VAL A 196 9.66 0.36 -13.34
C VAL A 196 9.93 0.34 -14.85
N LEU A 197 9.00 -0.21 -15.61
CA LEU A 197 9.08 -0.29 -17.07
C LEU A 197 8.13 0.72 -17.71
N ASN A 198 8.62 1.43 -18.73
CA ASN A 198 7.80 2.29 -19.58
C ASN A 198 7.41 1.54 -20.85
N VAL A 199 6.44 0.64 -20.71
CA VAL A 199 6.03 -0.29 -21.77
C VAL A 199 5.58 0.41 -23.06
N SER A 200 5.11 1.66 -22.98
CA SER A 200 4.73 2.42 -24.17
C SER A 200 5.90 2.92 -25.03
N LYS A 201 7.13 2.85 -24.50
CA LYS A 201 8.35 3.30 -25.17
C LYS A 201 9.34 2.16 -25.45
N MET A 202 8.92 0.91 -25.23
CA MET A 202 9.80 -0.26 -25.33
C MET A 202 9.19 -1.28 -26.28
N MET A 203 10.03 -2.02 -26.99
CA MET A 203 9.58 -3.17 -27.76
C MET A 203 9.18 -4.32 -26.82
N ARG A 204 8.22 -5.14 -27.25
CA ARG A 204 7.75 -6.29 -26.45
C ARG A 204 8.87 -7.25 -26.06
N THR A 205 9.86 -7.44 -26.94
CA THR A 205 11.06 -8.26 -26.69
C THR A 205 11.95 -7.69 -25.59
N GLU A 206 12.12 -6.36 -25.55
CA GLU A 206 12.88 -5.67 -24.51
C GLU A 206 12.17 -5.74 -23.16
N VAL A 207 10.84 -5.51 -23.15
CA VAL A 207 10.01 -5.65 -21.95
C VAL A 207 10.14 -7.06 -21.39
N ARG A 208 10.04 -8.09 -22.24
CA ARG A 208 10.24 -9.49 -21.84
C ARG A 208 11.63 -9.69 -21.22
N LYS A 209 12.69 -9.22 -21.87
CA LYS A 209 14.07 -9.37 -21.37
C LYS A 209 14.24 -8.78 -19.97
N GLU A 210 13.74 -7.57 -19.75
CA GLU A 210 13.84 -6.90 -18.44
C GLU A 210 13.00 -7.62 -17.37
N LEU A 211 11.78 -8.06 -17.70
CA LEU A 211 10.92 -8.82 -16.78
C LEU A 211 11.57 -10.15 -16.37
N GLU A 212 12.12 -10.91 -17.32
CA GLU A 212 12.73 -12.21 -17.03
C GLU A 212 14.06 -12.09 -16.28
N LYS A 213 14.84 -11.04 -16.56
CA LYS A 213 16.02 -10.70 -15.76
C LYS A 213 15.61 -10.40 -14.32
N PHE A 214 14.66 -9.50 -14.12
CA PHE A 214 14.18 -9.14 -12.79
C PHE A 214 13.58 -10.33 -12.02
N ALA A 215 12.78 -11.16 -12.70
CA ALA A 215 12.22 -12.39 -12.12
C ALA A 215 13.29 -13.39 -11.68
N ARG A 216 14.41 -13.47 -12.40
CA ARG A 216 15.57 -14.27 -11.99
C ARG A 216 16.26 -13.68 -10.77
N ASP A 217 16.50 -12.37 -10.77
CA ASP A 217 17.18 -11.67 -9.67
C ASP A 217 16.36 -11.74 -8.36
N MET A 218 15.01 -11.69 -8.45
CA MET A 218 14.10 -11.94 -7.32
C MET A 218 14.26 -13.35 -6.75
N ARG A 219 14.24 -14.38 -7.62
CA ARG A 219 14.37 -15.79 -7.20
C ARG A 219 15.73 -16.09 -6.57
N MET A 220 16.79 -15.45 -7.06
CA MET A 220 18.13 -15.54 -6.50
C MET A 220 18.32 -14.64 -5.26
N LYS A 221 17.31 -13.87 -4.85
CA LYS A 221 17.35 -12.93 -3.71
C LYS A 221 18.50 -11.93 -3.77
N ILE A 222 18.91 -11.54 -4.98
CA ILE A 222 20.03 -10.61 -5.23
C ILE A 222 19.61 -9.16 -4.96
N LEU A 223 18.34 -8.86 -5.19
CA LEU A 223 17.81 -7.50 -5.12
C LEU A 223 17.68 -7.03 -3.67
N LYS A 224 18.25 -5.86 -3.37
CA LYS A 224 18.07 -5.16 -2.09
C LYS A 224 17.01 -4.05 -2.24
N PRO A 225 16.18 -3.81 -1.20
CA PRO A 225 15.22 -2.71 -1.21
C PRO A 225 15.92 -1.39 -1.48
N SER A 226 15.36 -0.56 -2.37
CA SER A 226 15.92 0.75 -2.69
C SER A 226 15.97 1.69 -1.46
N SER A 227 15.12 1.47 -0.46
CA SER A 227 15.12 2.17 0.82
C SER A 227 16.28 1.80 1.76
N ALA A 228 17.04 0.73 1.48
CA ALA A 228 18.19 0.32 2.28
C ALA A 228 19.44 1.17 2.02
N HIS A 229 19.40 2.09 1.04
CA HIS A 229 20.46 3.07 0.77
C HIS A 229 20.15 4.40 1.48
N SER A 230 20.17 4.36 2.81
CA SER A 230 20.51 5.55 3.58
C SER A 230 21.92 5.29 4.11
N PRO A 231 22.97 6.01 3.65
CA PRO A 231 24.15 6.12 4.47
C PRO A 231 23.64 6.77 5.77
N MET A 232 23.73 6.07 6.89
CA MET A 232 23.79 6.76 8.17
C MET A 232 24.97 7.72 8.01
N LYS A 233 24.66 8.99 7.76
CA LYS A 233 25.66 10.04 7.73
C LYS A 233 26.21 10.01 9.14
N ASP A 234 27.35 9.37 9.29
CA ASP A 234 28.11 9.31 10.52
C ASP A 234 28.13 10.74 11.03
N ARG A 235 27.42 10.95 12.14
CA ARG A 235 27.21 12.27 12.70
C ARG A 235 28.54 12.60 13.33
N SER A 236 29.47 13.04 12.49
CA SER A 236 30.81 13.50 12.88
C SER A 236 30.61 14.39 14.10
N ARG A 237 31.06 13.89 15.25
CA ARG A 237 31.03 14.57 16.54
C ARG A 237 31.49 16.01 16.31
N GLY A 238 30.53 16.92 16.23
CA GLY A 238 30.79 18.35 16.22
C GLY A 238 31.54 18.65 17.50
N LYS A 239 32.75 19.19 17.35
CA LYS A 239 33.52 19.76 18.45
C LYS A 239 32.60 20.69 19.23
N SER A 240 32.35 20.34 20.48
CA SER A 240 31.73 21.21 21.47
C SER A 240 32.58 22.47 21.58
N LEU A 241 32.06 23.60 21.11
CA LEU A 241 32.61 24.92 21.42
C LEU A 241 31.79 25.47 22.58
N SER A 242 32.30 25.25 23.78
CA SER A 242 31.85 25.85 25.02
C SER A 242 31.97 27.39 24.94
N PRO A 243 30.93 28.16 25.32
CA PRO A 243 31.05 29.61 25.44
C PRO A 243 32.02 29.98 26.56
N ARG A 244 33.03 30.77 26.20
CA ARG A 244 34.12 31.24 27.04
C ARG A 244 33.61 32.23 28.09
N ARG A 245 33.69 31.83 29.35
CA ARG A 245 33.50 32.66 30.56
C ARG A 245 34.46 33.86 30.51
N ARG A 246 33.96 35.09 30.37
CA ARG A 246 34.72 36.32 30.67
C ARG A 246 34.16 36.92 31.96
N GLN A 247 35.02 36.96 32.97
CA GLN A 247 34.87 37.76 34.18
C GLN A 247 35.06 39.23 33.83
N ALA A 248 34.17 40.09 34.31
CA ALA A 248 34.46 41.50 34.58
C ALA A 248 33.50 41.96 35.68
N SER A 249 34.05 42.16 36.87
CA SER A 249 33.39 42.72 38.05
C SER A 249 33.12 44.22 37.86
N PRO A 250 32.08 44.78 38.50
CA PRO A 250 32.21 46.16 39.00
C PRO A 250 32.04 46.28 40.52
N GLN A 251 32.77 47.25 41.07
CA GLN A 251 32.89 47.66 42.47
C GLN A 251 31.60 48.31 43.05
N ARG A 252 31.63 48.45 44.38
CA ARG A 252 30.56 48.81 45.34
C ARG A 252 30.10 50.29 45.36
N ARG A 253 28.77 50.46 45.63
CA ARG A 253 28.07 51.39 46.58
C ARG A 253 28.10 52.93 46.34
N PRO A 254 27.27 53.76 47.05
CA PRO A 254 25.94 53.57 47.71
C PRO A 254 24.90 54.71 47.47
N GLY A 255 23.64 54.49 47.87
CA GLY A 255 22.73 55.51 48.44
C GLY A 255 21.84 56.35 47.51
N GLU A 256 20.52 56.30 47.74
CA GLU A 256 19.64 57.45 48.05
C GLU A 256 18.16 57.03 47.97
N GLU A 257 17.47 57.13 49.11
CA GLU A 257 16.02 57.25 49.20
C GLU A 257 15.58 58.59 48.60
N LYS A 258 14.45 58.60 47.87
CA LYS A 258 13.56 59.77 47.84
C LYS A 258 12.12 59.37 47.50
N LEU A 259 11.23 59.99 48.26
CA LEU A 259 9.79 59.80 48.43
C LEU A 259 9.00 60.85 47.62
N CYS A 260 7.67 60.66 47.57
CA CYS A 260 6.56 61.58 47.21
C CYS A 260 6.06 61.43 45.76
N GLY A 261 4.82 61.01 45.47
CA GLY A 261 3.50 61.59 45.82
C GLY A 261 2.98 62.31 44.55
N ASP A 262 1.73 62.35 44.09
CA ASP A 262 0.36 62.08 44.56
C ASP A 262 -0.54 61.98 43.29
N LEU A 263 -1.69 61.29 43.35
CA LEU A 263 -3.01 61.89 43.06
C LEU A 263 -4.17 60.88 43.20
N ARG A 264 -5.17 61.35 43.95
CA ARG A 264 -6.41 60.70 44.40
C ARG A 264 -7.55 60.81 43.38
N ALA A 265 -8.51 59.88 43.49
CA ALA A 265 -9.95 60.14 43.58
C ALA A 265 -10.60 58.86 44.17
N ALA A 266 -10.95 58.80 45.47
CA ALA A 266 -12.23 59.21 46.11
C ALA A 266 -13.45 58.46 45.51
N SER A 267 -13.94 57.39 46.18
CA SER A 267 -15.09 57.39 47.13
C SER A 267 -16.42 57.16 46.39
N SER A 268 -17.40 56.35 46.80
CA SER A 268 -17.76 55.83 48.12
C SER A 268 -18.97 54.87 47.98
N VAL A 269 -19.07 53.92 48.93
CA VAL A 269 -20.21 53.03 49.31
C VAL A 269 -20.69 52.00 48.28
#